data_AF-A0A9D3W1U8-F1
#
_entry.id   AF-A0A9D3W1U8-F1
#
_cell.length_a   1.000
_cell.length_b   1.000
_cell.length_c   1.000
_cell.angle_alpha   90.00
_cell.angle_beta   90.00
_cell.angle_gamma   90.00
#
_symmetry.space_group_name_H-M   'P 1'
#
loop_
_entity.id
_entity.type
_entity.pdbx_description
1 polymer ?
#
loop_
_entity_poly.entity_id
_entity_poly.type
_entity_poly.pdbx_seq_one_letter_code
_entity_poly.pdbx_strand_id
1 'polypeptide(L)'
;EGLSSLMRLAMKEGLLKGAKASRWGSVISHLLFVDDCILFGEATSNGAMVLKEILKEYEKYSGQCVNFNKSTIFYSSNTLEEKKDKISALLENNY
;
A
#
# COMPACT_ATOMS: atom_id res chain seq x y z
N GLU A 1 -13.79 -7.59 -0.16
CA GLU A 1 -12.98 -8.77 -0.60
C GLU A 1 -12.05 -8.48 -1.77
N GLY A 2 -12.46 -7.73 -2.80
CA GLY A 2 -11.61 -7.48 -4.00
C GLY A 2 -10.22 -6.91 -3.71
N LEU A 3 -10.12 -5.86 -2.88
CA LEU A 3 -8.84 -5.26 -2.50
C LEU A 3 -7.92 -6.28 -1.80
N SER A 4 -8.44 -7.05 -0.86
CA SER A 4 -7.69 -8.11 -0.17
C SER A 4 -7.14 -9.15 -1.13
N SER A 5 -7.91 -9.52 -2.15
CA SER A 5 -7.47 -10.49 -3.18
C SER A 5 -6.31 -9.95 -4.00
N LEU A 6 -6.38 -8.69 -4.46
CA LEU A 6 -5.29 -8.04 -5.21
C LEU A 6 -4.02 -7.91 -4.35
N MET A 7 -4.16 -7.48 -3.09
CA MET A 7 -3.04 -7.38 -2.15
C MET A 7 -2.38 -8.73 -1.89
N ARG A 8 -3.16 -9.80 -1.73
CA ARG A 8 -2.63 -11.15 -1.52
C ARG A 8 -1.97 -11.71 -2.78
N LEU A 9 -2.48 -11.38 -3.97
CA LEU A 9 -1.88 -11.79 -5.23
C LEU A 9 -0.50 -11.15 -5.41
N ALA A 10 -0.40 -9.83 -5.24
CA ALA A 10 0.87 -9.11 -5.32
C ALA A 10 1.90 -9.60 -4.30
N MET A 11 1.46 -9.97 -3.09
CA MET A 11 2.31 -10.62 -2.08
C MET A 11 2.80 -12.00 -2.52
N LYS A 12 1.93 -12.81 -3.13
CA LYS A 12 2.26 -14.16 -3.62
C LYS A 12 3.24 -14.11 -4.78
N GLU A 13 3.12 -13.11 -5.64
CA GLU A 13 4.00 -12.89 -6.79
C GLU A 13 5.32 -12.19 -6.41
N GLY A 14 5.48 -11.77 -5.16
CA GLY A 14 6.68 -11.09 -4.67
C GLY A 14 6.81 -9.65 -5.14
N LEU A 15 5.76 -9.07 -5.73
CA LEU A 15 5.69 -7.68 -6.17
C LEU A 15 5.56 -6.72 -4.99
N LEU A 16 4.89 -7.18 -3.93
CA LEU A 16 4.70 -6.45 -2.69
C LEU A 16 5.25 -7.25 -1.51
N LYS A 17 5.87 -6.58 -0.54
CA LYS A 17 6.17 -7.17 0.77
C LYS A 17 5.46 -6.41 1.88
N GLY A 18 4.77 -7.16 2.72
CA GLY A 18 4.09 -6.64 3.90
C GLY A 18 5.04 -6.42 5.07
N ALA A 19 4.46 -5.99 6.19
CA ALA A 19 5.17 -5.78 7.45
C ALA A 19 5.10 -7.02 8.35
N LYS A 20 6.21 -7.40 8.98
CA LYS A 20 6.19 -8.46 10.01
C LYS A 20 5.57 -7.91 11.30
N ALA A 21 4.58 -8.61 11.85
CA ALA A 21 3.95 -8.23 13.11
C ALA A 21 4.91 -8.36 14.32
N SER A 22 5.88 -9.26 14.23
CA SER A 22 6.95 -9.42 15.22
C SER A 22 8.16 -10.15 14.60
N ARG A 23 9.26 -10.29 15.34
CA ARG A 23 10.48 -10.98 14.86
C ARG A 23 10.18 -12.36 14.27
N TRP A 24 9.22 -13.08 14.86
CA TRP A 24 8.79 -14.43 14.47
C TRP A 24 7.31 -14.47 14.05
N GLY A 25 6.72 -13.30 13.80
CA GLY A 25 5.30 -13.15 13.50
C GLY A 25 4.97 -13.31 12.02
N SER A 26 3.67 -13.32 11.74
CA SER A 26 3.14 -13.30 10.37
C SER A 26 3.46 -11.99 9.66
N VAL A 27 3.50 -12.06 8.33
CA VAL A 27 3.59 -10.88 7.47
C VAL A 27 2.18 -10.40 7.17
N ILE A 28 1.93 -9.12 7.45
CA ILE A 28 0.66 -8.43 7.24
C ILE A 28 0.81 -7.53 6.02
N SER A 29 -0.07 -7.66 5.04
CA SER A 29 -0.11 -6.77 3.86
C SER A 29 -1.20 -5.71 3.95
N HIS A 30 -2.28 -5.97 4.70
CA HIS A 30 -3.37 -5.01 4.88
C HIS A 30 -4.17 -5.32 6.14
N LEU A 31 -4.83 -4.30 6.68
CA LEU A 31 -5.86 -4.38 7.71
C LEU A 31 -7.11 -3.66 7.19
N LEU A 32 -8.27 -4.29 7.36
CA LEU A 32 -9.56 -3.72 6.96
C LEU A 32 -10.40 -3.44 8.20
N PHE A 33 -11.04 -2.27 8.20
CA PHE A 33 -12.03 -1.84 9.19
C PHE A 33 -13.36 -1.58 8.47
N VAL A 34 -14.35 -1.05 9.21
CA VAL A 34 -15.69 -0.78 8.65
C VAL A 34 -15.61 0.29 7.56
N ASP A 35 -14.88 1.36 7.81
CA ASP A 35 -14.79 2.52 6.90
C ASP A 35 -13.39 2.75 6.33
N ASP A 36 -12.36 2.21 6.97
CA ASP A 36 -10.96 2.49 6.65
C ASP A 36 -10.16 1.22 6.35
N CYS A 37 -9.02 1.40 5.69
CA CYS A 37 -8.03 0.35 5.52
C CYS A 37 -6.62 0.88 5.76
N ILE A 38 -5.74 -0.01 6.21
CA ILE A 38 -4.31 0.25 6.34
C ILE A 38 -3.60 -0.74 5.42
N LEU A 39 -2.77 -0.22 4.50
CA LEU A 39 -2.00 -1.03 3.56
C LEU A 39 -0.52 -0.99 3.94
N PHE A 40 0.15 -2.14 3.86
CA PHE A 40 1.56 -2.30 4.18
C PHE A 40 2.35 -2.65 2.93
N GLY A 41 3.48 -1.97 2.74
CA GLY A 41 4.39 -2.17 1.61
C GLY A 41 5.82 -1.76 1.97
N GLU A 42 6.77 -2.10 1.11
CA GLU A 42 8.14 -1.62 1.24
C GLU A 42 8.22 -0.12 0.96
N ALA A 43 8.96 0.62 1.79
CA ALA A 43 9.27 2.03 1.59
C ALA A 43 10.29 2.23 0.45
N THR A 44 9.87 1.85 -0.76
CA THR A 44 10.62 1.97 -2.02
C THR A 44 9.69 2.50 -3.11
N SER A 45 10.25 3.11 -4.15
CA SER A 45 9.46 3.56 -5.31
C SER A 45 8.71 2.41 -5.99
N ASN A 46 9.29 1.21 -6.05
CA ASN A 46 8.63 0.04 -6.60
C ASN A 46 7.43 -0.41 -5.75
N GLY A 47 7.61 -0.51 -4.44
CA GLY A 47 6.51 -0.86 -3.52
C GLY A 47 5.35 0.13 -3.59
N ALA A 48 5.66 1.43 -3.66
CA ALA A 48 4.68 2.49 -3.84
C ALA A 48 3.93 2.39 -5.18
N MET A 49 4.65 2.10 -6.27
CA MET A 49 4.06 1.92 -7.61
C MET A 49 3.10 0.72 -7.63
N VAL A 50 3.52 -0.42 -7.09
CA VAL A 50 2.67 -1.63 -7.00
C VAL A 50 1.41 -1.36 -6.18
N LEU A 51 1.53 -0.70 -5.02
CA LEU A 51 0.36 -0.30 -4.22
C LEU A 51 -0.59 0.58 -5.03
N LYS A 52 -0.05 1.55 -5.77
CA LYS A 52 -0.85 2.44 -6.62
C LYS A 52 -1.57 1.69 -7.73
N GLU A 53 -0.93 0.73 -8.38
CA GLU A 53 -1.54 -0.10 -9.42
C GLU A 53 -2.66 -0.96 -8.86
N ILE A 54 -2.46 -1.59 -7.69
CA ILE A 54 -3.49 -2.35 -6.99
C ILE A 54 -4.71 -1.47 -6.68
N LEU A 55 -4.49 -0.26 -6.17
CA LEU A 55 -5.57 0.67 -5.87
C LEU A 55 -6.30 1.07 -7.15
N LYS A 56 -5.60 1.47 -8.22
CA LYS A 56 -6.21 1.80 -9.51
C LYS A 56 -7.03 0.65 -10.10
N GLU A 57 -6.52 -0.56 -10.01
CA GLU A 57 -7.23 -1.75 -10.47
C GLU A 57 -8.49 -1.99 -9.63
N TYR A 58 -8.38 -1.84 -8.31
CA TYR A 58 -9.52 -1.92 -7.42
C TYR A 58 -10.58 -0.86 -7.75
N GLU A 59 -10.19 0.40 -7.92
CA GLU A 59 -11.09 1.50 -8.29
C GLU A 59 -11.81 1.22 -9.60
N LYS A 60 -11.07 0.76 -10.62
CA LYS A 60 -11.60 0.45 -11.95
C LYS A 60 -12.69 -0.61 -11.93
N TYR A 61 -12.52 -1.67 -11.13
CA TYR A 61 -13.46 -2.80 -11.12
C TYR A 61 -14.55 -2.69 -10.05
N SER A 62 -14.25 -2.05 -8.91
CA SER A 62 -15.23 -1.88 -7.82
C SER A 62 -16.08 -0.61 -7.96
N GLY A 63 -15.60 0.38 -8.72
CA GLY A 63 -16.19 1.73 -8.75
C GLY A 63 -15.96 2.53 -7.47
N GLN A 64 -15.22 1.99 -6.49
CA GLN A 64 -14.89 2.66 -5.24
C GLN A 64 -13.55 3.38 -5.38
N CYS A 65 -13.57 4.72 -5.36
CA CYS A 65 -12.36 5.52 -5.40
C CYS A 65 -11.67 5.57 -4.02
N VAL A 66 -10.35 5.41 -4.02
CA VAL A 66 -9.51 5.68 -2.85
C VAL A 66 -9.29 7.18 -2.78
N ASN A 67 -9.74 7.79 -1.69
CA ASN A 67 -9.54 9.21 -1.48
C ASN A 67 -8.15 9.46 -0.87
N PHE A 68 -7.15 9.69 -1.73
CA PHE A 68 -5.78 10.01 -1.29
C PHE A 68 -5.70 11.27 -0.40
N ASN A 69 -6.62 12.23 -0.54
CA ASN A 69 -6.66 13.42 0.33
C ASN A 69 -7.08 13.10 1.77
N LYS A 70 -7.75 11.96 1.99
CA LYS A 70 -8.07 11.44 3.33
C LYS A 70 -7.10 10.36 3.79
N SER A 71 -6.18 9.94 2.94
CA SER A 71 -5.16 8.95 3.29
C SER A 71 -4.01 9.61 4.04
N THR A 72 -3.33 8.83 4.88
CA THR A 72 -2.09 9.25 5.54
C THR A 72 -1.03 8.20 5.31
N ILE A 73 0.19 8.64 4.99
CA ILE A 73 1.33 7.75 4.76
C ILE A 73 2.22 7.75 5.99
N PHE A 74 2.57 6.56 6.47
CA PHE A 74 3.49 6.35 7.58
C PHE A 74 4.77 5.69 7.07
N TYR A 75 5.92 6.14 7.58
CA TYR A 75 7.22 5.59 7.24
C TYR A 75 7.93 5.03 8.46
N SER A 76 8.74 4.00 8.26
CA SER A 76 9.64 3.53 9.31
C SER A 76 10.72 4.58 9.60
N SER A 77 11.21 4.61 10.84
CA SER A 77 12.20 5.61 11.29
C SER A 77 13.52 5.57 10.51
N ASN A 78 13.79 4.47 9.80
CA ASN A 78 14.97 4.27 8.97
C ASN A 78 14.78 4.67 7.50
N THR A 79 13.62 5.23 7.11
CA THR A 79 13.40 5.75 5.76
C THR A 79 14.00 7.15 5.65
N LEU A 80 14.91 7.35 4.69
CA LEU A 80 15.51 8.65 4.38
C LEU A 80 14.46 9.64 3.85
N GLU A 81 14.61 10.92 4.16
CA GLU A 81 13.64 11.96 3.77
C GLU A 81 13.42 12.04 2.27
N GLU A 82 14.50 12.03 1.46
CA GLU A 82 14.42 11.99 0.00
C GLU A 82 13.58 10.80 -0.52
N LYS A 83 13.65 9.64 0.14
CA LYS A 83 12.83 8.48 -0.22
C LYS A 83 11.37 8.70 0.16
N LYS A 84 11.08 9.33 1.29
CA LYS A 84 9.71 9.67 1.70
C LYS A 84 9.08 10.60 0.68
N ASP A 85 9.75 11.70 0.34
CA ASP A 85 9.29 12.68 -0.64
C ASP A 85 8.95 12.01 -1.98
N LYS A 86 9.86 11.16 -2.47
CA LYS A 86 9.66 10.42 -3.72
C LYS A 86 8.47 9.45 -3.64
N ILE A 87 8.29 8.77 -2.51
CA ILE A 87 7.17 7.81 -2.32
C ILE A 87 5.84 8.56 -2.19
N SER A 88 5.78 9.64 -1.41
CA SER A 88 4.60 10.50 -1.29
C SER A 88 4.18 11.02 -2.65
N ALA A 89 5.12 11.62 -3.40
CA ALA A 89 4.83 12.14 -4.74
C ALA A 89 4.33 11.04 -5.70
N LEU A 90 4.82 9.81 -5.58
CA LEU A 90 4.33 8.70 -6.42
C LEU A 90 2.89 8.29 -6.07
N LEU A 91 2.53 8.26 -4.79
CA LEU A 91 1.20 7.86 -4.35
C LEU A 91 0.16 8.98 -4.52
N GLU A 92 0.55 10.23 -4.29
CA GLU A 92 -0.32 11.41 -4.33
C GLU A 92 -0.58 11.93 -5.76
N ASN A 93 0.36 11.75 -6.70
CA ASN A 93 0.16 12.19 -8.09
C ASN A 93 -0.83 11.28 -8.84
N ASN A 94 -2.11 11.43 -8.60
CA ASN A 94 -3.14 11.06 -9.56
C ASN A 94 -3.66 12.38 -10.15
N TYR A 95 -2.98 12.84 -11.21
CA TYR A 95 -3.29 13.81 -12.27
C TYR A 95 -2.05 14.63 -12.64
#